data_AF-A0A8H7R8U2-F1
#
_entry.id   AF-A0A8H7R8U2-F1
#
_cell.length_a   1.000
_cell.length_b   1.000
_cell.length_c   1.000
_cell.angle_alpha   90.00
_cell.angle_beta   90.00
_cell.angle_gamma   90.00
#
_symmetry.space_group_name_H-M   'P 1'
#
loop_
_entity.id
_entity.type
_entity.pdbx_description
1 polymer ?
#
loop_
_entity_poly.entity_id
_entity_poly.type
_entity_poly.pdbx_seq_one_letter_code
_entity_poly.pdbx_strand_id
1 'polypeptide(L)'
;MASTSSIYLFRHVQTKQILVSSRQNMKNKVLNQLGTTNKHPQLRKDLWRPLVALTGFQSPQSAQAVTDALLQRSKARQLDLKTSEEHIAKPKRIRQVDELDLVEKSIVSLREALESVAASKKESKLLALWEQPYFMELKGEKEWPSFLEHGQLELKNNRFVKE
;
A
#
# COMPACT_ATOMS: atom_id res chain seq x y z
N MET A 1 -3.58 2.93 27.40
CA MET A 1 -3.21 3.52 26.10
C MET A 1 -3.96 2.75 25.02
N ALA A 2 -4.97 3.35 24.38
CA ALA A 2 -5.68 2.67 23.30
C ALA A 2 -4.67 2.36 22.18
N SER A 3 -4.53 1.09 21.82
CA SER A 3 -3.67 0.68 20.72
C SER A 3 -4.25 1.24 19.43
N THR A 4 -3.77 2.41 19.00
CA THR A 4 -4.12 3.00 17.71
C THR A 4 -3.75 2.00 16.63
N SER A 5 -4.75 1.53 15.90
CA SER A 5 -4.49 0.61 14.79
C SER A 5 -3.85 1.40 13.65
N SER A 6 -2.96 0.76 12.91
CA SER A 6 -2.20 1.42 11.85
C SER A 6 -1.95 0.47 10.70
N ILE A 7 -1.83 1.04 9.50
CA ILE A 7 -1.54 0.31 8.28
C ILE A 7 -0.26 0.89 7.70
N TYR A 8 0.65 0.02 7.28
CA TYR A 8 1.95 0.36 6.76
C TYR A 8 2.09 -0.23 5.36
N LEU A 9 2.38 0.61 4.38
CA LEU A 9 2.70 0.18 3.02
C LEU A 9 4.22 0.25 2.84
N PHE A 10 4.78 -0.79 2.24
CA PHE A 10 6.20 -0.89 1.92
C PHE A 10 6.37 -1.05 0.43
N ARG A 11 7.27 -0.28 -0.16
CA ARG A 11 7.66 -0.41 -1.55
C ARG A 11 8.97 -1.16 -1.69
N HIS A 12 9.07 -1.98 -2.72
CA HIS A 12 10.35 -2.52 -3.15
C HIS A 12 11.12 -1.46 -3.94
N VAL A 13 12.38 -1.20 -3.58
CA VAL A 13 13.18 -0.10 -4.16
C VAL A 13 13.42 -0.29 -5.66
N GLN A 14 13.65 -1.53 -6.11
CA GLN A 14 13.93 -1.84 -7.51
C GLN A 14 12.68 -2.14 -8.34
N THR A 15 11.88 -3.12 -7.91
CA THR A 15 10.71 -3.61 -8.66
C THR A 15 9.46 -2.77 -8.48
N LYS A 16 9.43 -1.82 -7.53
CA LYS A 16 8.26 -0.98 -7.22
C LYS A 16 7.00 -1.77 -6.82
N GLN A 17 7.17 -3.01 -6.37
CA GLN A 17 6.08 -3.79 -5.77
C GLN A 17 5.68 -3.19 -4.43
N ILE A 18 4.41 -3.35 -4.05
CA ILE A 18 3.88 -2.88 -2.78
C ILE A 18 3.49 -4.07 -1.89
N LEU A 19 3.82 -3.96 -0.60
CA LEU A 19 3.39 -4.85 0.45
C LEU A 19 2.64 -4.07 1.52
N VAL A 20 1.59 -4.66 2.07
CA VAL A 20 0.77 -4.05 3.12
C VAL A 20 0.93 -4.82 4.43
N SER A 21 1.14 -4.11 5.53
CA SER A 21 1.26 -4.69 6.87
C SER A 21 0.49 -3.88 7.90
N SER A 22 -0.10 -4.55 8.88
CA SER A 22 -0.65 -3.90 10.08
C SER A 22 0.42 -3.59 11.14
N ARG A 23 1.69 -3.95 10.90
CA ARG A 23 2.80 -3.73 11.82
C ARG A 23 3.89 -2.91 11.15
N GLN A 24 4.56 -2.07 11.94
CA GLN A 24 5.74 -1.30 11.52
C GLN A 24 6.87 -2.20 11.00
N ASN A 25 6.98 -3.42 11.55
CA ASN A 25 7.98 -4.40 11.15
C ASN A 25 7.35 -5.49 10.29
N MET A 26 7.79 -5.56 9.03
CA MET A 26 7.39 -6.63 8.12
C MET A 26 7.92 -7.99 8.58
N LYS A 27 7.06 -9.01 8.46
CA LYS A 27 7.40 -10.41 8.66
C LYS A 27 7.26 -11.15 7.34
N ASN A 28 7.92 -12.29 7.19
CA ASN A 28 7.87 -13.10 5.96
C ASN A 28 6.45 -13.46 5.50
N LYS A 29 5.47 -13.54 6.41
CA LYS A 29 4.05 -13.79 6.05
C LYS A 29 3.47 -12.77 5.08
N VAL A 30 3.98 -11.54 5.07
CA VAL A 30 3.53 -10.47 4.16
C VAL A 30 3.89 -10.79 2.70
N LEU A 31 4.94 -11.59 2.46
CA LEU A 31 5.35 -12.01 1.12
C LEU A 31 4.33 -12.91 0.41
N ASN A 32 3.39 -13.51 1.14
CA ASN A 32 2.28 -14.26 0.56
C ASN A 32 1.40 -13.38 -0.36
N GLN A 33 1.48 -12.05 -0.23
CA GLN A 33 0.77 -11.10 -1.10
C GLN A 33 1.32 -11.07 -2.54
N LEU A 34 2.60 -11.43 -2.75
CA LEU A 34 3.27 -11.31 -4.05
C LEU A 34 2.91 -12.45 -5.03
N GLY A 35 2.13 -13.43 -4.60
CA GLY A 35 1.82 -14.61 -5.40
C GLY A 35 3.03 -15.54 -5.52
N THR A 36 2.77 -16.84 -5.49
CA THR A 36 3.73 -17.94 -5.53
C THR A 36 4.88 -17.74 -6.53
N THR A 37 6.04 -17.31 -6.02
CA THR A 37 7.32 -17.57 -6.66
C THR A 37 7.83 -18.92 -6.14
N ASN A 38 8.27 -19.81 -7.04
CA ASN A 38 8.67 -21.20 -6.77
C ASN A 38 9.87 -21.39 -5.80
N LYS A 39 10.31 -20.33 -5.14
CA LYS A 39 11.31 -20.35 -4.08
C LYS A 39 10.78 -19.46 -2.97
N HIS A 40 10.70 -19.96 -1.74
CA HIS A 40 10.31 -19.17 -0.58
C HIS A 40 11.08 -17.84 -0.57
N PRO A 41 10.44 -16.71 -0.93
CA PRO A 41 11.16 -15.46 -0.99
C PRO A 41 11.57 -15.12 0.44
N GLN A 42 12.87 -14.89 0.66
CA GLN A 42 13.34 -14.36 1.93
C GLN A 42 13.16 -12.84 1.92
N LEU A 43 12.60 -12.30 3.00
CA LEU A 43 12.42 -10.85 3.13
C LEU A 43 13.78 -10.17 3.30
N ARG A 44 14.32 -9.64 2.21
CA ARG A 44 15.50 -8.78 2.19
C ARG A 44 15.15 -7.37 2.63
N LYS A 45 15.29 -7.08 3.93
CA LYS A 45 14.86 -5.81 4.55
C LYS A 45 15.48 -4.56 3.92
N ASP A 46 16.65 -4.68 3.31
CA ASP A 46 17.37 -3.63 2.60
C ASP A 46 16.65 -3.16 1.33
N LEU A 47 15.88 -4.05 0.69
CA LEU A 47 15.20 -3.77 -0.58
C LEU A 47 13.80 -3.19 -0.39
N TRP A 48 13.30 -3.12 0.85
CA TRP A 48 11.97 -2.64 1.15
C TRP A 48 12.02 -1.37 1.98
N ARG A 49 11.31 -0.34 1.51
CA ARG A 49 11.21 0.94 2.20
C ARG A 49 9.76 1.25 2.56
N PRO A 50 9.50 1.87 3.71
CA PRO A 50 8.22 2.49 3.99
C PRO A 50 7.80 3.45 2.87
N LEU A 51 6.58 3.30 2.37
CA LEU A 51 5.97 4.23 1.42
C LEU A 51 5.03 5.19 2.15
N VAL A 52 4.09 4.63 2.90
CA VAL A 52 3.11 5.39 3.67
C VAL A 52 2.72 4.64 4.94
N ALA A 53 2.53 5.38 6.03
CA ALA A 53 1.86 4.89 7.23
C ALA A 53 0.53 5.61 7.41
N LEU A 54 -0.54 4.83 7.56
CA LEU A 54 -1.84 5.31 7.98
C LEU A 54 -2.02 5.05 9.47
N THR A 55 -2.27 6.12 10.21
CA THR A 55 -2.53 6.09 11.66
C THR A 55 -3.83 6.81 11.97
N GLY A 56 -4.31 6.69 13.21
CA GLY A 56 -5.56 7.34 13.65
C GLY A 56 -6.82 6.47 13.54
N PHE A 57 -6.69 5.18 13.17
CA PHE A 57 -7.85 4.28 13.14
C PHE A 57 -8.46 4.10 14.53
N GLN A 58 -9.77 4.33 14.62
CA GLN A 58 -10.51 4.19 15.88
C GLN A 58 -10.65 2.73 16.33
N SER A 59 -10.68 1.79 15.36
CA SER A 59 -10.88 0.38 15.62
C SER A 59 -9.88 -0.48 14.83
N PRO A 60 -9.41 -1.61 15.40
CA PRO A 60 -8.64 -2.58 14.63
C PRO A 60 -9.43 -3.18 13.45
N GLN A 61 -10.76 -3.22 13.56
CA GLN A 61 -11.63 -3.74 12.50
C GLN A 61 -11.76 -2.79 11.33
N SER A 62 -11.60 -1.47 11.52
CA SER A 62 -11.59 -0.52 10.40
C SER A 62 -10.26 -0.59 9.66
N ALA A 63 -9.15 -0.63 10.39
CA ALA A 63 -7.82 -0.83 9.80
C ALA A 63 -7.73 -2.14 9.00
N GLN A 64 -8.27 -3.24 9.54
CA GLN A 64 -8.33 -4.51 8.85
C GLN A 64 -9.22 -4.44 7.59
N ALA A 65 -10.40 -3.84 7.68
CA ALA A 65 -11.29 -3.70 6.53
C ALA A 65 -10.68 -2.87 5.38
N VAL A 66 -9.95 -1.80 5.71
CA VAL A 66 -9.21 -1.01 4.70
C VAL A 66 -8.09 -1.85 4.08
N THR A 67 -7.37 -2.63 4.90
CA THR A 67 -6.32 -3.55 4.41
C THR A 67 -6.90 -4.57 3.45
N ASP A 68 -8.02 -5.20 3.79
CA ASP A 68 -8.66 -6.23 2.97
C ASP A 68 -9.21 -5.64 1.66
N ALA A 69 -9.86 -4.46 1.73
CA ALA A 69 -10.34 -3.74 0.55
C ALA A 69 -9.19 -3.36 -0.41
N LEU A 70 -8.06 -2.89 0.13
CA LEU A 70 -6.88 -2.58 -0.65
C LEU A 70 -6.31 -3.83 -1.33
N LEU A 71 -6.17 -4.94 -0.60
CA LEU A 71 -5.63 -6.18 -1.14
C LEU A 71 -6.56 -6.79 -2.21
N GLN A 72 -7.88 -6.75 -2.01
CA GLN A 72 -8.84 -7.18 -3.03
C GLN A 72 -8.72 -6.34 -4.30
N ARG A 73 -8.67 -5.01 -4.19
CA ARG A 73 -8.54 -4.12 -5.36
C ARG A 73 -7.21 -4.27 -6.07
N SER A 74 -6.13 -4.43 -5.33
CA SER A 74 -4.81 -4.70 -5.91
C SER A 74 -4.82 -5.99 -6.73
N LYS A 75 -5.48 -7.05 -6.25
CA LYS A 75 -5.61 -8.31 -7.00
C LYS A 75 -6.48 -8.15 -8.24
N ALA A 76 -7.61 -7.46 -8.14
CA ALA A 76 -8.49 -7.19 -9.28
C ALA A 76 -7.73 -6.43 -10.38
N ARG A 77 -7.06 -5.32 -10.05
CA ARG A 77 -6.28 -4.54 -11.02
C ARG A 77 -5.13 -5.32 -11.65
N GLN A 78 -4.48 -6.21 -10.89
CA GLN A 78 -3.44 -7.08 -11.44
C GLN A 78 -4.00 -8.10 -12.43
N LEU A 79 -5.21 -8.62 -12.17
CA LEU A 79 -5.90 -9.50 -13.12
C LEU A 79 -6.29 -8.71 -14.38
N ASP A 80 -6.87 -7.52 -14.21
CA ASP A 80 -7.28 -6.66 -15.34
C ASP A 80 -6.09 -6.26 -16.21
N LEU A 81 -4.94 -5.96 -15.61
CA LEU A 81 -3.72 -5.68 -16.37
C LEU A 81 -3.24 -6.92 -17.14
N LYS A 82 -3.32 -8.11 -16.55
CA LYS A 82 -2.90 -9.36 -17.20
C LYS A 82 -3.81 -9.77 -18.35
N THR A 83 -5.09 -9.39 -18.30
CA THR A 83 -6.08 -9.69 -19.34
C THR A 83 -6.18 -8.61 -20.42
N SER A 84 -5.64 -7.41 -20.18
CA SER A 84 -5.63 -6.31 -21.16
C SER A 84 -4.91 -6.69 -22.46
N GLU A 85 -5.56 -6.44 -23.60
CA GLU A 85 -5.02 -6.73 -24.94
C GLU A 85 -3.71 -5.99 -25.22
N GLU A 86 -3.61 -4.73 -24.78
CA GLU A 86 -2.39 -3.92 -24.87
C GLU A 86 -1.21 -4.55 -24.11
N HIS A 87 -1.50 -5.14 -22.94
CA HIS A 87 -0.49 -5.80 -22.13
C HIS A 87 -0.05 -7.12 -22.76
N ILE A 88 -1.00 -7.90 -23.27
CA ILE A 88 -0.72 -9.20 -23.93
C ILE A 88 0.16 -9.01 -25.18
N ALA A 89 -0.08 -7.94 -25.94
CA ALA A 89 0.68 -7.59 -27.14
C ALA A 89 2.15 -7.28 -26.85
N LYS A 90 2.49 -6.81 -25.64
CA LYS A 90 3.87 -6.48 -25.28
C LYS A 90 4.76 -7.73 -25.15
N PRO A 91 6.08 -7.61 -25.39
CA PRO A 91 7.04 -8.67 -25.07
C PRO A 91 7.02 -9.05 -23.59
N LYS A 92 7.19 -10.34 -23.28
CA LYS A 92 7.15 -10.89 -21.91
C LYS A 92 8.07 -10.16 -20.93
N ARG A 93 9.25 -9.73 -21.38
CA ARG A 93 10.22 -8.99 -20.54
C ARG A 93 9.67 -7.64 -20.07
N ILE A 94 8.95 -6.93 -20.94
CA ILE A 94 8.36 -5.62 -20.63
C ILE A 94 7.13 -5.81 -19.76
N ARG A 95 6.28 -6.80 -20.09
CA ARG A 95 5.13 -7.17 -19.25
C ARG A 95 5.50 -7.42 -17.80
N GLN A 96 6.59 -8.14 -17.57
CA GLN A 96 7.05 -8.42 -16.21
C GLN A 96 7.41 -7.15 -15.44
N VAL A 97 7.99 -6.13 -16.08
CA VAL A 97 8.30 -4.86 -15.41
C VAL A 97 7.00 -4.10 -15.09
N ASP A 98 6.08 -4.03 -16.05
CA ASP A 98 4.78 -3.35 -15.89
C ASP A 98 3.87 -4.00 -14.83
N GLU A 99 3.97 -5.33 -14.68
CA GLU A 99 3.25 -6.10 -13.64
C GLU A 99 3.83 -5.86 -12.24
N LEU A 100 5.11 -5.54 -12.14
CA LEU A 100 5.80 -5.30 -10.87
C LEU A 100 5.61 -3.86 -10.38
N ASP A 101 5.47 -2.89 -11.29
CA ASP A 101 5.22 -1.50 -10.94
C ASP A 101 3.77 -1.30 -10.45
N LEU A 102 3.64 -1.28 -9.13
CA LEU A 102 2.35 -1.24 -8.45
C LEU A 102 2.18 0.04 -7.62
N VAL A 103 3.14 0.96 -7.60
CA VAL A 103 3.12 2.12 -6.70
C VAL A 103 1.87 2.97 -6.92
N GLU A 104 1.70 3.48 -8.14
CA GLU A 104 0.59 4.37 -8.49
C GLU A 104 -0.76 3.66 -8.32
N LYS A 105 -0.90 2.44 -8.84
CA LYS A 105 -2.12 1.63 -8.70
C LYS A 105 -2.48 1.35 -7.25
N SER A 106 -1.49 1.16 -6.39
CA SER A 106 -1.70 0.92 -4.96
C SER A 106 -2.14 2.19 -4.23
N ILE A 107 -1.60 3.35 -4.61
CA ILE A 107 -2.00 4.65 -4.04
C ILE A 107 -3.45 4.98 -4.42
N VAL A 108 -3.82 4.78 -5.68
CA VAL A 108 -5.21 4.95 -6.13
C VAL A 108 -6.14 3.95 -5.42
N SER A 109 -5.72 2.68 -5.31
CA SER A 109 -6.50 1.65 -4.58
C SER A 109 -6.65 2.00 -3.10
N LEU A 110 -5.64 2.62 -2.49
CA LEU A 110 -5.68 3.09 -1.12
C LEU A 110 -6.70 4.21 -0.94
N ARG A 111 -6.67 5.21 -1.83
CA ARG A 111 -7.64 6.32 -1.84
C ARG A 111 -9.07 5.78 -1.92
N GLU A 112 -9.33 4.89 -2.87
CA GLU A 112 -10.64 4.24 -3.00
C GLU A 112 -10.99 3.42 -1.75
N ALA A 113 -10.02 2.77 -1.09
CA ALA A 113 -10.27 1.91 0.08
C ALA A 113 -10.73 2.74 1.26
N LEU A 114 -10.06 3.87 1.47
CA LEU A 114 -10.45 4.88 2.45
C LEU A 114 -11.84 5.44 2.12
N GLU A 115 -12.09 5.82 0.86
CA GLU A 115 -13.39 6.36 0.44
C GLU A 115 -14.54 5.36 0.69
N SER A 116 -14.35 4.07 0.41
CA SER A 116 -15.41 3.07 0.64
C SER A 116 -15.59 2.66 2.11
N VAL A 117 -14.50 2.50 2.86
CA VAL A 117 -14.53 1.87 4.19
C VAL A 117 -14.55 2.91 5.30
N ALA A 118 -13.69 3.93 5.20
CA ALA A 118 -13.59 4.94 6.25
C ALA A 118 -14.78 5.90 6.24
N ALA A 119 -15.35 6.19 5.07
CA ALA A 119 -16.62 6.95 4.98
C ALA A 119 -17.80 6.17 5.60
N SER A 120 -17.87 4.85 5.37
CA SER A 120 -18.92 4.01 5.94
C SER A 120 -18.82 3.90 7.47
N LYS A 121 -17.59 3.86 8.01
CA LYS A 121 -17.34 3.72 9.45
C LYS A 121 -17.25 5.05 10.21
N LYS A 122 -17.44 6.19 9.54
CA LYS A 122 -17.36 7.55 10.12
C LYS A 122 -16.07 7.79 10.91
N GLU A 123 -14.94 7.41 10.32
CA GLU A 123 -13.64 7.71 10.94
C GLU A 123 -13.44 9.23 10.95
N SER A 124 -13.17 9.79 12.13
CA SER A 124 -13.18 11.25 12.31
C SER A 124 -11.95 11.93 11.75
N LYS A 125 -10.75 11.34 11.93
CA LYS A 125 -9.48 11.88 11.42
C LYS A 125 -8.45 10.76 11.23
N LEU A 126 -8.01 10.57 9.99
CA LEU A 126 -6.92 9.65 9.66
C LEU A 126 -5.69 10.45 9.26
N LEU A 127 -4.50 10.00 9.65
CA LEU A 127 -3.25 10.63 9.29
C LEU A 127 -2.46 9.72 8.35
N ALA A 128 -2.14 10.23 7.17
CA ALA A 128 -1.29 9.59 6.18
C ALA A 128 0.11 10.22 6.18
N LEU A 129 1.08 9.47 6.69
CA LEU A 129 2.49 9.85 6.75
C LEU A 129 3.23 9.29 5.54
N TRP A 130 3.65 10.15 4.60
CA TRP A 130 4.28 9.78 3.33
C TRP A 130 5.81 9.88 3.37
N GLU A 131 6.51 8.91 2.77
CA GLU A 131 7.98 8.97 2.60
C GLU A 131 8.42 10.20 1.80
N GLN A 132 7.71 10.48 0.70
CA GLN A 132 7.96 11.62 -0.18
C GLN A 132 6.64 12.31 -0.54
N PRO A 133 6.61 13.65 -0.60
CA PRO A 133 5.39 14.39 -0.97
C PRO A 133 4.83 14.03 -2.34
N TYR A 134 5.70 13.71 -3.31
CA TYR A 134 5.30 13.28 -4.65
C TYR A 134 4.31 12.11 -4.66
N PHE A 135 4.42 11.16 -3.72
CA PHE A 135 3.49 10.02 -3.68
C PHE A 135 2.05 10.43 -3.33
N MET A 136 1.88 11.56 -2.63
CA MET A 136 0.56 12.13 -2.35
C MET A 136 -0.11 12.65 -3.63
N GLU A 137 0.67 13.11 -4.60
CA GLU A 137 0.18 13.68 -5.86
C GLU A 137 -0.33 12.61 -6.82
N LEU A 138 0.07 11.34 -6.63
CA LEU A 138 -0.39 10.17 -7.39
C LEU A 138 -1.83 9.73 -7.05
N LYS A 139 -2.69 10.66 -6.64
CA LYS A 139 -4.10 10.43 -6.26
C LYS A 139 -4.99 9.98 -7.43
N GLY A 140 -4.51 10.15 -8.66
CA GLY A 140 -5.25 9.94 -9.89
C GLY A 140 -6.21 11.10 -10.17
N GLU A 141 -7.36 10.79 -10.76
CA GLU A 141 -8.34 11.78 -11.21
C GLU A 141 -9.17 12.42 -10.07
N LYS A 142 -9.23 11.78 -8.91
CA LYS A 142 -10.07 12.19 -7.78
C LYS A 142 -9.24 12.72 -6.62
N GLU A 143 -9.87 13.55 -5.79
CA GLU A 143 -9.24 14.11 -4.61
C GLU A 143 -9.17 13.12 -3.43
N TRP A 144 -8.27 13.41 -2.49
CA TRP A 144 -8.22 12.67 -1.23
C TRP A 144 -9.45 12.96 -0.37
N PRO A 145 -9.93 12.00 0.43
CA PRO A 145 -11.06 12.23 1.32
C PRO A 145 -10.76 13.32 2.35
N SER A 146 -11.75 14.16 2.67
CA SER A 146 -11.59 15.32 3.57
C SER A 146 -11.20 14.98 5.02
N PHE A 147 -11.44 13.75 5.47
CA PHE A 147 -11.04 13.26 6.79
C PHE A 147 -9.58 12.79 6.86
N LEU A 148 -8.86 12.80 5.73
CA LEU A 148 -7.47 12.37 5.64
C LEU A 148 -6.53 13.58 5.74
N GLU A 149 -5.77 13.63 6.83
CA GLU A 149 -4.68 14.57 7.02
C GLU A 149 -3.39 13.96 6.44
N HIS A 150 -2.58 14.78 5.77
CA HIS A 150 -1.31 14.35 5.20
C HIS A 150 -0.15 14.91 6.00
N GLY A 151 0.83 14.06 6.30
CA GLY A 151 2.07 14.43 6.95
C GLY A 151 3.27 13.82 6.26
N GLN A 152 4.45 14.32 6.60
CA GLN A 152 5.70 13.73 6.17
C GLN A 152 6.11 12.63 7.13
N LEU A 153 6.57 11.51 6.58
CA LEU A 153 7.06 10.39 7.35
C LEU A 153 8.53 10.62 7.74
N GLU A 154 8.77 10.78 9.04
CA GLU A 154 10.12 10.80 9.56
C GLU A 154 10.65 9.37 9.73
N LEU A 155 11.69 9.03 8.97
CA LEU A 155 12.35 7.73 9.01
C LEU A 155 13.74 7.87 9.62
N LYS A 156 14.03 7.08 10.66
CA LYS A 156 15.38 6.91 11.19
C LYS A 156 15.94 5.58 10.70
N ASN A 157 16.98 5.61 9.88
CA ASN A 157 17.60 4.41 9.28
C ASN A 157 16.60 3.52 8.50
N ASN A 158 15.73 4.13 7.67
CA ASN A 158 14.68 3.43 6.92
C ASN A 158 13.66 2.67 7.80
N ARG A 159 13.50 3.07 9.06
CA ARG A 159 12.50 2.51 9.98
C ARG A 159 11.60 3.63 10.49
N PHE A 160 10.36 3.27 10.74
CA PHE A 160 9.40 4.14 11.42
C PHE A 160 9.97 4.56 12.77
N VAL A 161 10.02 5.86 13.02
CA VAL A 161 10.30 6.40 14.36
C VAL A 161 9.04 6.19 15.18
N LYS A 162 9.17 5.50 16.32
CA LYS A 162 8.15 5.59 17.37
C LYS A 162 8.36 6.94 18.05
N GLU A 163 7.38 7.83 17.96
CA GLU A 163 7.12 8.72 19.09
C GLU A 163 6.39 7.94 20.19
#